data_AF-A0A9X3MZK7-F1
#
_entry.id   AF-A0A9X3MZK7-F1
#
_cell.length_a   1.000
_cell.length_b   1.000
_cell.length_c   1.000
_cell.angle_alpha   90.00
_cell.angle_beta   90.00
_cell.angle_gamma   90.00
#
_symmetry.space_group_name_H-M   'P 1'
#
loop_
_entity.id
_entity.type
_entity.pdbx_description
1 polymer ?
#
loop_
_entity_poly.entity_id
_entity_poly.type
_entity_poly.pdbx_seq_one_letter_code
_entity_poly.pdbx_strand_id
1 'polypeptide(L)' 'MPPLDLSLPHSATEHAYRTWSSAQRDCGEHLRMWREAGASSARTEAFLSYRLALAREEQAAGELERVVSRRLAA' A
#
# COMPACT_ATOMS: atom_id res chain seq x y z
N MET A 1 36.10 -1.88 -17.49
CA MET A 1 34.71 -1.39 -17.63
C MET A 1 34.13 -1.28 -16.23
N PRO A 2 33.64 -0.11 -15.77
CA PRO A 2 32.89 -0.07 -14.52
C PRO A 2 31.52 -0.74 -14.73
N PRO A 3 30.97 -1.43 -13.72
CA PRO A 3 29.62 -1.99 -13.81
C PRO A 3 28.62 -0.84 -13.86
N LEU A 4 27.65 -0.94 -14.76
CA LEU A 4 26.51 -0.03 -14.81
C LEU A 4 25.74 -0.16 -13.50
N ASP A 5 25.76 0.91 -12.70
CA ASP A 5 24.91 1.05 -11.53
C ASP A 5 23.45 1.14 -11.99
N LEU A 6 22.77 0.00 -11.99
CA LEU A 6 21.34 -0.13 -12.30
C LEU A 6 20.45 0.20 -11.10
N SER A 7 20.99 0.75 -10.00
CA SER A 7 20.21 1.13 -8.83
C SER A 7 19.90 2.63 -8.82
N LEU A 8 19.46 3.17 -9.95
CA LEU A 8 18.84 4.50 -9.96
C LEU A 8 17.45 4.41 -9.31
N PRO A 9 17.06 5.37 -8.47
CA PRO A 9 15.76 5.36 -7.84
C PRO A 9 14.70 5.38 -8.93
N HIS A 10 13.89 4.31 -9.01
CA HIS A 10 12.54 4.44 -9.54
C HIS A 10 11.96 5.73 -8.98
N SER A 11 11.56 6.67 -9.85
CA SER A 11 11.23 8.04 -9.44
C SER A 11 10.37 8.03 -8.18
N ALA A 12 10.50 9.01 -7.27
CA ALA A 12 9.75 9.00 -6.01
C ALA A 12 8.24 8.72 -6.20
N THR A 13 7.69 9.18 -7.34
CA THR A 13 6.32 8.87 -7.78
C THR A 13 6.08 7.38 -8.03
N GLU A 14 6.98 6.72 -8.75
CA GLU A 14 6.89 5.28 -9.04
C GLU A 14 7.06 4.43 -7.79
N HIS A 15 7.99 4.80 -6.89
CA HIS A 15 8.12 4.13 -5.60
C HIS A 15 6.83 4.27 -4.78
N ALA A 16 6.31 5.49 -4.63
CA ALA A 16 5.05 5.73 -3.91
C ALA A 16 3.87 5.00 -4.55
N TYR A 17 3.81 4.93 -5.88
CA TYR A 17 2.77 4.20 -6.60
C TYR A 17 2.83 2.69 -6.33
N ARG A 18 4.02 2.09 -6.34
CA ARG A 18 4.20 0.65 -6.03
C ARG A 18 3.82 0.35 -4.58
N THR A 19 4.22 1.21 -3.65
CA THR A 19 3.87 1.08 -2.22
C THR A 19 2.36 1.13 -2.03
N TRP A 20 1.69 2.13 -2.61
CA TRP A 20 0.22 2.23 -2.56
C TRP A 20 -0.47 1.03 -3.22
N SER A 21 -0.01 0.60 -4.41
CA SER A 21 -0.61 -0.53 -5.12
C SER A 21 -0.47 -1.85 -4.35
N SER A 22 0.66 -2.07 -3.67
CA SER A 22 0.82 -3.21 -2.78
C SER A 22 -0.13 -3.13 -1.58
N ALA A 23 -0.18 -1.98 -0.91
CA ALA A 23 -1.05 -1.78 0.26
C ALA A 23 -2.54 -1.94 -0.08
N GLN A 24 -2.98 -1.46 -1.25
CA GLN A 24 -4.33 -1.66 -1.76
C GLN A 24 -4.66 -3.15 -1.96
N ARG A 25 -3.72 -3.92 -2.53
CA ARG A 25 -3.91 -5.37 -2.73
C ARG A 25 -4.05 -6.09 -1.40
N ASP A 26 -3.16 -5.80 -0.46
CA ASP A 26 -3.16 -6.40 0.87
C ASP A 26 -4.45 -6.05 1.62
N CYS A 27 -4.90 -4.79 1.54
CA CYS A 27 -6.18 -4.35 2.10
C CYS A 27 -7.37 -5.13 1.51
N GLY A 28 -7.39 -5.32 0.19
CA GLY A 28 -8.40 -6.12 -0.49
C GLY A 28 -8.40 -7.60 -0.05
N GLU A 29 -7.22 -8.18 0.16
CA GLU A 29 -7.10 -9.55 0.68
C GLU A 29 -7.64 -9.67 2.11
N HIS A 30 -7.27 -8.77 3.01
CA HIS A 30 -7.77 -8.79 4.38
C HIS A 30 -9.28 -8.53 4.47
N LEU A 31 -9.83 -7.67 3.59
CA LEU A 31 -11.27 -7.47 3.48
C LEU A 31 -11.99 -8.77 3.08
N ARG A 32 -11.43 -9.50 2.11
CA ARG A 32 -11.97 -10.79 1.68
C ARG A 32 -11.93 -11.81 2.83
N MET A 33 -10.79 -11.93 3.51
CA MET A 33 -10.66 -12.83 4.68
C MET A 33 -11.67 -12.50 5.77
N TRP A 34 -11.89 -11.23 6.08
CA TRP A 34 -12.90 -10.82 7.07
C TRP A 34 -14.32 -11.20 6.66
N ARG A 35 -14.67 -11.06 5.38
CA ARG A 35 -15.97 -11.48 4.85
C ARG A 35 -16.16 -13.00 4.92
N GLU A 36 -15.10 -13.76 4.69
CA GLU A 36 -15.10 -15.23 4.68
C GLU A 36 -15.07 -15.84 6.10
N ALA A 37 -14.57 -15.12 7.13
CA ALA A 37 -14.31 -15.64 8.48
C ALA A 37 -15.55 -16.06 9.33
N GLY A 38 -16.76 -16.09 8.75
CA GLY A 38 -17.98 -16.53 9.44
C GLY A 38 -18.29 -15.70 10.69
N ALA A 39 -19.17 -16.18 11.58
CA ALA A 39 -19.43 -15.57 12.89
C ALA A 39 -18.62 -16.31 13.96
N SER A 40 -17.33 -15.98 14.03
CA SER A 40 -16.39 -16.62 14.96
C SER A 40 -15.45 -15.58 15.58
N SER A 41 -14.68 -15.97 16.60
CA SER A 41 -13.56 -15.16 17.11
C SER A 41 -12.57 -14.79 16.00
N ALA A 42 -12.37 -15.66 15.00
CA ALA A 42 -11.54 -15.39 13.83
C ALA A 42 -12.07 -14.22 12.97
N ARG A 43 -13.38 -13.94 13.01
CA ARG A 43 -13.95 -12.75 12.34
C ARG A 43 -13.46 -11.45 12.97
N THR A 44 -13.30 -11.42 14.29
CA THR A 44 -12.80 -10.24 15.01
C THR A 44 -11.33 -10.00 14.68
N GLU A 45 -10.53 -11.05 14.67
CA GLU A 45 -9.11 -10.98 14.28
C GLU A 45 -8.93 -10.55 12.81
N ALA A 46 -9.73 -11.12 11.91
CA ALA A 46 -9.72 -10.73 10.50
C ALA A 46 -10.18 -9.27 10.30
N PHE A 47 -11.15 -8.79 11.10
CA PHE A 47 -11.55 -7.38 11.09
C PHE A 47 -10.42 -6.46 11.53
N LEU A 48 -9.71 -6.79 12.62
CA LEU A 48 -8.57 -6.01 13.10
C LEU A 48 -7.44 -5.98 12.07
N SER A 49 -7.16 -7.11 11.44
CA SER A 49 -6.17 -7.21 10.37
C SER A 49 -6.55 -6.34 9.16
N TYR A 50 -7.81 -6.38 8.74
CA TYR A 50 -8.34 -5.50 7.70
C TYR A 50 -8.21 -4.02 8.08
N ARG A 51 -8.55 -3.63 9.32
CA ARG A 51 -8.41 -2.25 9.79
C ARG A 51 -6.97 -1.75 9.75
N LEU A 52 -6.01 -2.60 10.10
CA LEU A 52 -4.58 -2.28 10.01
C LEU A 52 -4.12 -2.13 8.56
N ALA A 53 -4.58 -3.01 7.66
CA ALA A 53 -4.26 -2.93 6.23
C ALA A 53 -4.84 -1.66 5.59
N LEU A 54 -6.08 -1.29 5.94
CA LEU A 54 -6.73 -0.07 5.48
C LEU A 54 -5.94 1.19 5.90
N ALA A 55 -5.50 1.26 7.17
CA ALA A 55 -4.70 2.40 7.64
C ALA A 55 -3.37 2.54 6.87
N ARG A 56 -2.75 1.42 6.49
CA ARG A 56 -1.53 1.42 5.65
C ARG A 56 -1.81 1.88 4.23
N GLU A 57 -2.92 1.43 3.64
CA GLU A 57 -3.36 1.89 2.31
C GLU A 57 -3.62 3.40 2.30
N GLU A 58 -4.35 3.92 3.30
CA GLU A 58 -4.63 5.36 3.44
C GLU A 58 -3.34 6.19 3.59
N GLN A 59 -2.39 5.70 4.39
CA GLN A 59 -1.08 6.35 4.53
C GLN A 59 -0.32 6.36 3.20
N ALA A 60 -0.24 5.22 2.51
CA ALA A 60 0.46 5.12 1.22
C ALA A 60 -0.20 5.98 0.14
N ALA A 61 -1.54 6.08 0.13
CA ALA A 61 -2.28 6.95 -0.76
C ALA A 61 -1.93 8.43 -0.50
N GLY A 62 -1.91 8.86 0.76
CA GLY A 62 -1.54 10.23 1.13
C GLY A 62 -0.08 10.57 0.80
N GLU A 63 0.83 9.59 0.87
CA GLU A 63 2.22 9.75 0.43
C GLU A 63 2.33 9.90 -1.09
N LEU A 64 1.60 9.06 -1.85
CA LEU A 64 1.53 9.15 -3.31
C LEU A 64 0.98 10.51 -3.75
N GLU A 65 -0.12 10.97 -3.15
CA GLU A 65 -0.70 12.30 -3.42
C GLU A 65 0.33 13.40 -3.18
N ARG A 66 0.99 13.41 -2.01
CA ARG A 66 2.05 14.39 -1.68
C ARG A 66 3.20 14.39 -2.68
N VAL A 67 3.60 13.24 -3.20
CA VAL A 67 4.68 13.13 -4.19
C VAL A 67 4.22 13.62 -5.56
N VAL A 68 3.01 13.25 -5.98
CA VAL A 68 2.42 13.70 -7.25
C VAL A 68 2.22 15.22 -7.25
N SER A 69 1.61 15.78 -6.21
CA SER A 69 1.39 17.24 -6.11
C SER A 69 2.69 18.03 -6.14
N ARG A 70 3.74 17.56 -5.45
CA ARG A 70 5.07 18.21 -5.50
C ARG A 70 5.68 18.19 -6.90
N ARG A 71 5.49 17.09 -7.65
CA ARG A 71 6.00 16.97 -9.01
C ARG A 71 5.25 17.86 -9.99
N LEU A 72 3.93 18.06 -9.81
CA LEU A 72 3.12 18.92 -10.66
C LEU A 72 3.38 20.41 -10.42
N ALA A 73 3.90 20.77 -9.25
CA ALA A 73 4.21 22.15 -8.87
C ALA A 73 5.66 22.60 -9.21
N ALA A 74 6.50 21.67 -9.69
CA ALA A 74 7.91 21.91 -10.06
C ALA A 74 8.06 22.01 -11.57
#